data_AF-A0A944JGJ5-F1
#
_entry.id   AF-A0A944JGJ5-F1
#
_cell.length_a   1.000
_cell.length_b   1.000
_cell.length_c   1.000
_cell.angle_alpha   90.00
_cell.angle_beta   90.00
_cell.angle_gamma   90.00
#
_symmetry.space_group_name_H-M   'P 1'
#
loop_
_entity.id
_entity.type
_entity.pdbx_description
1 polymer ?
#
loop_
_entity_poly.entity_id
_entity_poly.type
_entity_poly.pdbx_seq_one_letter_code
_entity_poly.pdbx_strand_id
1 'polypeptide(L)'
;MSITDTPLPIRRADAVRPFVVGARGFVFLGIGHLALAATAATLVTRTPQQRAADTAMRESSFTLLGLERSTFDVSNGISIVMALFTIACGLLVLAAVRRAPALVERRTAFGWIALAVSLTALVTSIGLLPPPPIAVLGITTCAFALSLRRATP
;
A
#
# COMPACT_ATOMS: atom_id res chain seq x y z
N MET A 1 39.34 28.15 19.15
CA MET A 1 39.20 26.77 18.64
C MET A 1 37.73 26.56 18.32
N SER A 2 37.32 26.83 17.07
CA SER A 2 35.92 26.85 16.64
C SER A 2 35.68 25.65 15.73
N ILE A 3 34.92 24.66 16.20
CA ILE A 3 34.47 23.53 15.37
C ILE A 3 33.08 23.91 14.84
N THR A 4 33.06 24.51 13.66
CA THR A 4 31.84 24.65 12.85
C THR A 4 31.60 23.32 12.13
N ASP A 5 31.08 22.33 12.84
CA ASP A 5 30.57 21.10 12.22
C ASP A 5 29.20 21.39 11.59
N THR A 6 29.22 21.80 10.31
CA THR A 6 27.98 21.88 9.51
C THR A 6 28.00 20.91 8.33
N PRO A 7 27.79 19.60 8.55
CA PRO A 7 27.32 18.70 7.50
C PRO A 7 25.94 18.11 7.86
N LEU A 8 24.91 18.96 8.00
CA LEU A 8 23.55 18.53 8.36
C LEU A 8 22.54 18.31 7.20
N PRO A 9 22.65 18.93 6.00
CA PRO A 9 21.58 18.81 5.00
C PRO A 9 21.62 17.51 4.18
N ILE A 10 22.80 16.95 3.90
CA ILE A 10 22.96 15.74 3.06
C ILE A 10 22.38 14.51 3.77
N ARG A 11 22.75 14.31 5.05
CA ARG A 11 22.32 13.15 5.85
C ARG A 11 20.81 13.13 6.13
N ARG A 12 20.15 14.29 6.19
CA ARG A 12 18.68 14.41 6.37
C ARG A 12 17.91 14.02 5.11
N ALA A 13 18.37 14.46 3.94
CA ALA A 13 17.76 14.08 2.66
C ALA A 13 17.87 12.56 2.37
N ASP A 14 18.90 11.91 2.91
CA ASP A 14 19.19 10.48 2.67
C ASP A 14 18.16 9.51 3.24
N ALA A 15 17.49 9.87 4.35
CA ALA A 15 16.46 9.06 4.99
C ALA A 15 15.05 9.33 4.43
N VAL A 16 14.77 10.57 4.02
CA VAL A 16 13.45 10.99 3.52
C VAL A 16 13.15 10.39 2.14
N ARG A 17 14.12 10.39 1.22
CA ARG A 17 13.96 9.84 -0.13
C ARG A 17 13.47 8.39 -0.16
N PRO A 18 14.14 7.42 0.51
CA PRO A 18 13.67 6.04 0.52
C PRO A 18 12.30 5.90 1.20
N PHE A 19 11.99 6.72 2.21
CA PHE A 19 10.67 6.71 2.83
C PHE A 19 9.56 7.12 1.86
N VAL A 20 9.80 8.18 1.07
CA VAL A 20 8.87 8.64 0.03
C VAL A 20 8.67 7.55 -1.04
N VAL A 21 9.71 6.79 -1.38
CA VAL A 21 9.59 5.63 -2.27
C VAL A 21 8.68 4.56 -1.67
N GLY A 22 8.85 4.22 -0.39
CA GLY A 22 7.96 3.30 0.31
C GLY A 22 6.51 3.77 0.30
N ALA A 23 6.26 5.04 0.62
CA ALA A 23 4.91 5.59 0.63
C ALA A 23 4.25 5.61 -0.77
N ARG A 24 5.04 5.88 -1.82
CA ARG A 24 4.57 5.76 -3.22
C ARG A 24 4.22 4.32 -3.60
N GLY A 25 4.89 3.33 -3.00
CA GLY A 25 4.57 1.92 -3.19
C GLY A 25 3.13 1.57 -2.82
N PHE A 26 2.60 2.09 -1.71
CA PHE A 26 1.19 1.91 -1.34
C PHE A 26 0.23 2.55 -2.35
N VAL A 27 0.53 3.77 -2.80
CA VAL A 27 -0.28 4.45 -3.83
C VAL A 27 -0.30 3.64 -5.12
N PHE A 28 0.87 3.20 -5.59
CA PHE A 28 1.00 2.39 -6.80
C PHE A 28 0.26 1.06 -6.67
N LEU A 29 0.39 0.38 -5.53
CA LEU A 29 -0.31 -0.88 -5.27
C LEU A 29 -1.83 -0.71 -5.32
N GLY A 30 -2.37 0.32 -4.65
CA GLY A 30 -3.80 0.59 -4.66
C GLY A 30 -4.33 0.99 -6.04
N ILE A 31 -3.60 1.83 -6.79
CA ILE A 31 -3.97 2.19 -8.17
C ILE A 31 -3.92 0.95 -9.08
N GLY A 32 -2.87 0.13 -8.96
CA GLY A 32 -2.73 -1.10 -9.73
C GLY A 32 -3.88 -2.08 -9.46
N HIS A 33 -4.27 -2.23 -8.20
CA HIS A 33 -5.43 -3.04 -7.81
C HIS A 33 -6.73 -2.52 -8.43
N LEU A 34 -6.97 -1.21 -8.39
CA LEU A 34 -8.16 -0.60 -8.96
C LEU A 34 -8.20 -0.73 -10.49
N ALA A 35 -7.05 -0.52 -11.16
CA ALA A 35 -6.93 -0.68 -12.60
C ALA A 35 -7.17 -2.14 -13.03
N LEU A 36 -6.62 -3.11 -12.28
CA LEU A 36 -6.86 -4.54 -12.52
C LEU A 36 -8.33 -4.91 -12.30
N ALA A 37 -8.96 -4.42 -11.23
CA ALA A 37 -10.39 -4.64 -11.00
C ALA A 37 -11.26 -4.06 -12.14
N ALA A 38 -10.95 -2.84 -12.60
CA ALA A 38 -11.67 -2.18 -13.69
C ALA A 38 -11.48 -2.89 -15.04
N THR A 39 -10.24 -3.32 -15.36
CA THR A 39 -9.94 -4.05 -16.60
C THR A 39 -10.51 -5.46 -16.59
N ALA A 40 -10.49 -6.16 -15.46
CA ALA A 40 -11.14 -7.46 -15.32
C ALA A 40 -12.68 -7.39 -15.44
N ALA A 41 -13.26 -6.23 -15.15
CA ALA A 41 -14.68 -5.99 -15.34
C ALA A 41 -15.06 -5.72 -16.81
N THR A 42 -14.16 -5.13 -17.60
CA THR A 42 -14.50 -4.56 -18.91
C THR A 42 -13.82 -5.19 -20.11
N LEU A 43 -12.61 -5.73 -19.97
CA LEU A 43 -11.71 -5.99 -21.10
C LEU A 43 -11.17 -7.43 -21.17
N VAL A 44 -11.16 -8.17 -20.05
CA VAL A 44 -10.53 -9.49 -19.99
C VAL A 44 -11.55 -10.60 -20.20
N THR A 45 -11.32 -11.44 -21.21
CA THR A 45 -12.08 -12.68 -21.41
C THR A 45 -11.85 -13.61 -20.22
N ARG A 46 -12.88 -13.77 -19.38
CA ARG A 46 -12.80 -14.64 -18.20
C ARG A 46 -12.65 -16.09 -18.61
N THR A 47 -11.80 -16.81 -17.88
CA THR A 47 -11.67 -18.25 -18.03
C THR A 47 -13.00 -18.94 -17.67
N PRO A 48 -13.25 -20.17 -18.14
CA PRO A 48 -14.48 -20.90 -17.81
C PRO A 48 -14.66 -21.06 -16.29
N GLN A 49 -13.55 -21.25 -15.58
CA GLN A 49 -13.52 -21.42 -14.13
C GLN A 49 -13.85 -20.11 -13.39
N GLN A 50 -13.33 -18.97 -13.87
CA GLN A 50 -13.70 -17.65 -13.33
C GLN A 50 -15.19 -17.36 -13.55
N ARG A 51 -15.75 -17.72 -14.72
CA ARG A 51 -17.18 -17.57 -14.98
C ARG A 51 -18.04 -18.42 -14.05
N ALA A 52 -17.67 -19.67 -13.81
CA ALA A 52 -18.40 -20.55 -12.90
C ALA A 52 -18.41 -19.99 -11.47
N ALA A 53 -17.26 -19.48 -10.99
CA ALA A 53 -17.16 -18.83 -9.69
C ALA A 53 -18.03 -17.56 -9.60
N ASP A 54 -17.98 -16.70 -10.61
CA ASP A 54 -18.80 -15.48 -10.66
C ASP A 54 -20.30 -15.79 -10.66
N THR A 55 -20.73 -16.82 -11.40
CA THR A 55 -22.13 -17.25 -11.43
C THR A 55 -22.59 -17.73 -10.05
N ALA A 56 -21.82 -18.60 -9.39
CA ALA A 56 -22.13 -19.06 -8.04
C ALA A 56 -22.21 -17.91 -7.02
N MET A 57 -21.32 -16.91 -7.13
CA MET A 57 -21.35 -15.72 -6.27
C MET A 57 -22.54 -14.79 -6.54
N ARG A 58 -23.07 -14.78 -7.77
CA ARG A 58 -24.26 -14.00 -8.14
C ARG A 58 -25.55 -14.66 -7.69
N GLU A 59 -25.61 -15.98 -7.75
CA GLU A 59 -26.76 -16.77 -7.27
C GLU A 59 -26.91 -16.70 -5.74
N SER A 60 -25.82 -16.41 -5.03
CA SER A 60 -25.82 -16.20 -3.58
C SER A 60 -26.14 -14.74 -3.24
N SER A 61 -27.43 -14.41 -3.12
CA SER A 61 -27.90 -13.10 -2.63
C SER A 61 -28.25 -13.13 -1.14
N PHE A 62 -28.04 -11.99 -0.47
CA PHE A 62 -28.50 -11.76 0.89
C PHE A 62 -28.98 -10.32 1.05
N THR A 63 -29.87 -10.09 2.00
CA THR A 63 -30.38 -8.76 2.29
C THR A 63 -29.43 -8.04 3.24
N LEU A 64 -28.84 -6.93 2.80
CA LEU A 64 -27.97 -6.10 3.62
C LEU A 64 -28.58 -4.69 3.70
N LEU A 65 -28.95 -4.26 4.91
CA LEU A 65 -29.60 -2.96 5.16
C LEU A 65 -30.87 -2.73 4.31
N GLY A 66 -31.64 -3.79 4.06
CA GLY A 66 -32.88 -3.73 3.26
C GLY A 66 -32.67 -3.71 1.74
N LEU A 67 -31.42 -3.76 1.27
CA LEU A 67 -31.09 -3.91 -0.15
C LEU A 67 -30.68 -5.36 -0.42
N GLU A 68 -31.26 -5.96 -1.46
CA GLU A 68 -30.80 -7.24 -1.95
C GLU A 68 -29.45 -7.04 -2.66
N ARG A 69 -28.41 -7.71 -2.17
CA ARG A 69 -27.06 -7.64 -2.75
C ARG A 69 -26.52 -9.03 -2.98
N SER A 70 -25.89 -9.21 -4.14
CA SER A 70 -25.16 -10.44 -4.43
C SER A 70 -23.81 -10.45 -3.70
N THR A 71 -23.32 -11.63 -3.38
CA THR A 71 -21.95 -11.81 -2.83
C THR A 71 -20.90 -11.25 -3.79
N PHE A 72 -21.17 -11.29 -5.10
CA PHE A 72 -20.34 -10.69 -6.14
C PHE A 72 -20.19 -9.16 -5.95
N ASP A 73 -21.30 -8.44 -5.79
CA ASP A 73 -21.28 -6.97 -5.66
C ASP A 73 -20.60 -6.52 -4.37
N VAL A 74 -20.83 -7.22 -3.27
CA VAL A 74 -20.21 -6.91 -1.98
C VAL A 74 -18.71 -7.16 -2.03
N SER A 75 -18.28 -8.29 -2.58
CA SER A 75 -16.85 -8.62 -2.71
C SER A 75 -16.12 -7.61 -3.59
N ASN A 76 -16.72 -7.21 -4.71
CA ASN A 76 -16.15 -6.18 -5.59
C ASN A 76 -16.13 -4.80 -4.91
N GLY A 77 -17.18 -4.45 -4.17
CA GLY A 77 -17.25 -3.22 -3.40
C GLY A 77 -16.17 -3.14 -2.32
N ILE A 78 -15.97 -4.20 -1.54
CA ILE A 78 -14.90 -4.29 -0.52
C ILE A 78 -13.53 -4.13 -1.19
N SER A 79 -13.30 -4.82 -2.31
CA SER A 79 -12.06 -4.73 -3.08
C SER A 79 -11.72 -3.29 -3.51
N ILE A 80 -12.72 -2.53 -4.00
CA ILE A 80 -12.56 -1.12 -4.38
C ILE A 80 -12.26 -0.25 -3.16
N VAL A 81 -13.00 -0.42 -2.06
CA VAL A 81 -12.79 0.34 -0.82
C VAL A 81 -11.40 0.09 -0.26
N MET A 82 -10.92 -1.15 -0.26
CA MET A 82 -9.57 -1.49 0.19
C MET A 82 -8.49 -0.81 -0.67
N ALA A 83 -8.67 -0.78 -1.99
CA ALA A 83 -7.75 -0.09 -2.88
C ALA A 83 -7.70 1.42 -2.59
N LEU A 84 -8.87 2.06 -2.47
CA LEU A 84 -8.97 3.49 -2.13
C LEU A 84 -8.37 3.80 -0.77
N PHE A 85 -8.61 2.94 0.23
CA PHE A 85 -8.03 3.08 1.55
C PHE A 85 -6.50 3.00 1.49
N THR A 86 -5.95 2.04 0.75
CA THR A 86 -4.50 1.90 0.55
C THR A 86 -3.89 3.13 -0.11
N ILE A 87 -4.55 3.69 -1.14
CA ILE A 87 -4.14 4.95 -1.78
C ILE A 87 -4.17 6.09 -0.77
N ALA A 88 -5.26 6.24 -0.02
CA ALA A 88 -5.42 7.30 0.97
C ALA A 88 -4.32 7.22 2.05
N CYS A 89 -4.02 6.03 2.57
CA CYS A 89 -2.91 5.83 3.50
C CYS A 89 -1.57 6.26 2.90
N GLY A 90 -1.25 5.85 1.67
CA GLY A 90 -0.02 6.26 0.99
C GLY A 90 0.07 7.78 0.80
N LEU A 91 -1.03 8.43 0.41
CA LEU A 91 -1.11 9.89 0.26
C LEU A 91 -0.98 10.62 1.61
N LEU A 92 -1.60 10.12 2.67
CA LEU A 92 -1.49 10.67 4.02
C LEU A 92 -0.04 10.60 4.51
N VAL A 93 0.64 9.47 4.31
CA VAL A 93 2.06 9.30 4.65
C VAL A 93 2.91 10.30 3.86
N LEU A 94 2.67 10.46 2.55
CA LEU A 94 3.36 11.45 1.72
C LEU A 94 3.10 12.89 2.19
N ALA A 95 1.85 13.22 2.55
CA ALA A 95 1.48 14.52 3.06
C ALA A 95 2.16 14.81 4.41
N ALA A 96 2.18 13.84 5.32
CA ALA A 96 2.82 13.94 6.62
C ALA A 96 4.32 14.24 6.48
N VAL A 97 5.03 13.50 5.62
CA VAL A 97 6.48 13.69 5.41
C VAL A 97 6.79 15.02 4.71
N ARG A 98 5.94 15.47 3.79
CA ARG A 98 6.08 16.80 3.16
C ARG A 98 5.94 17.94 4.16
N ARG A 99 5.04 17.81 5.15
CA ARG A 99 4.76 18.85 6.14
C ARG A 99 5.71 18.79 7.35
N ALA A 100 6.15 17.59 7.73
CA ALA A 100 6.98 17.34 8.89
C ALA A 100 8.07 16.30 8.59
N PRO A 101 9.12 16.66 7.81
CA PRO A 101 10.19 15.72 7.44
C PRO A 101 10.96 15.17 8.65
N ALA A 102 10.97 15.93 9.76
CA ALA A 102 11.56 15.51 11.04
C ALA A 102 11.02 14.18 11.58
N LEU A 103 9.79 13.78 11.19
CA LEU A 103 9.21 12.47 11.54
C LEU A 103 10.01 11.29 11.01
N VAL A 104 10.73 11.48 9.90
CA VAL A 104 11.47 10.43 9.19
C VAL A 104 12.98 10.65 9.28
N GLU A 105 13.43 11.89 9.47
CA GLU A 105 14.84 12.17 9.72
C GLU A 105 15.35 11.55 11.04
N ARG A 106 14.45 11.38 12.01
CA ARG A 106 14.69 10.67 13.27
C ARG A 106 13.99 9.30 13.27
N ARG A 107 14.49 8.36 14.06
CA ARG A 107 13.88 7.04 14.27
C ARG A 107 12.63 7.11 15.14
N THR A 108 11.60 7.79 14.64
CA THR A 108 10.34 7.93 15.36
C THR A 108 9.44 6.69 15.19
N ALA A 109 8.41 6.60 16.03
CA ALA A 109 7.37 5.57 15.92
C ALA A 109 6.69 5.58 14.54
N PHE A 110 6.57 6.74 13.88
CA PHE A 110 5.97 6.85 12.56
C PHE A 110 6.68 5.98 11.52
N GLY A 111 8.02 6.01 11.50
CA GLY A 111 8.80 5.18 10.60
C GLY A 111 8.69 3.68 10.89
N TRP A 112 8.70 3.32 12.17
CA TRP A 112 8.54 1.92 12.62
C TRP A 112 7.17 1.36 12.30
N ILE A 113 6.11 2.15 12.50
CA ILE A 113 4.73 1.75 12.15
C ILE A 113 4.62 1.52 10.64
N ALA A 114 5.15 2.44 9.82
CA ALA A 114 5.13 2.28 8.36
C ALA A 114 5.85 0.99 7.91
N LEU A 115 7.01 0.70 8.50
CA LEU A 115 7.75 -0.54 8.23
C LEU A 115 6.98 -1.79 8.70
N ALA A 116 6.42 -1.76 9.91
CA ALA A 116 5.68 -2.89 10.46
C ALA A 116 4.46 -3.21 9.59
N VAL A 117 3.68 -2.20 9.23
CA VAL A 117 2.51 -2.35 8.36
C VAL A 117 2.91 -2.90 6.99
N SER A 118 3.97 -2.37 6.37
CA SER A 118 4.42 -2.87 5.05
C SER A 118 4.93 -4.31 5.13
N LEU A 119 5.62 -4.68 6.21
CA LEU A 119 6.12 -6.03 6.43
C LEU A 119 4.97 -7.02 6.65
N THR A 120 3.98 -6.68 7.47
CA THR A 120 2.78 -7.51 7.66
C THR A 120 2.04 -7.70 6.34
N ALA A 121 1.90 -6.64 5.54
CA ALA A 121 1.30 -6.73 4.21
C ALA A 121 2.12 -7.64 3.27
N LEU A 122 3.45 -7.56 3.30
CA LEU A 122 4.33 -8.42 2.50
C LEU A 122 4.20 -9.90 2.89
N VAL A 123 4.24 -10.21 4.19
CA VAL A 123 4.07 -11.59 4.69
C VAL A 123 2.72 -12.15 4.24
N THR A 124 1.66 -11.35 4.37
CA THR A 124 0.32 -11.72 3.91
C THR A 124 0.31 -11.96 2.39
N SER A 125 0.99 -11.09 1.63
CA SER A 125 1.07 -11.20 0.18
C SER A 125 1.82 -12.44 -0.30
N ILE A 126 2.85 -12.88 0.41
CA ILE A 126 3.60 -14.09 0.04
C ILE A 126 2.72 -15.35 0.16
N GLY A 127 1.84 -15.40 1.16
CA GLY A 127 0.97 -16.55 1.37
C GLY A 127 -0.29 -16.57 0.50
N LEU A 128 -0.79 -15.41 0.09
CA LEU A 128 -2.16 -15.29 -0.44
C LEU A 128 -2.27 -14.64 -1.82
N LEU A 129 -1.21 -13.97 -2.32
CA LEU A 129 -1.30 -13.17 -3.54
C LEU A 129 -0.30 -13.60 -4.62
N PRO A 130 -0.62 -13.31 -5.90
CA PRO A 130 0.29 -13.56 -7.01
C PRO A 130 1.56 -12.70 -6.93
N PRO A 131 2.58 -12.97 -7.77
CA PRO A 131 3.88 -12.30 -7.72
C PRO A 131 3.89 -10.76 -7.78
N PRO A 132 3.01 -10.05 -8.52
CA PRO A 132 3.16 -8.59 -8.68
C PRO A 132 3.01 -7.79 -7.37
N PRO A 133 1.96 -8.02 -6.54
CA PRO A 133 1.89 -7.44 -5.19
C PRO A 133 3.10 -7.71 -4.30
N ILE A 134 3.67 -8.92 -4.36
CA ILE A 134 4.84 -9.32 -3.56
C ILE A 134 6.04 -8.44 -3.92
N ALA A 135 6.30 -8.22 -5.22
CA ALA A 135 7.42 -7.40 -5.67
C ALA A 135 7.29 -5.95 -5.20
N VAL A 136 6.10 -5.35 -5.35
CA VAL A 136 5.83 -3.96 -4.93
C VAL A 136 5.98 -3.80 -3.42
N LEU A 137 5.41 -4.73 -2.63
CA LEU A 137 5.51 -4.70 -1.17
C LEU A 137 6.93 -5.00 -0.67
N GLY A 138 7.69 -5.84 -1.38
CA GLY A 138 9.11 -6.08 -1.12
C GLY A 138 9.93 -4.80 -1.27
N ILE A 139 9.79 -4.11 -2.40
CA ILE A 139 10.46 -2.82 -2.65
C ILE A 139 10.04 -1.79 -1.59
N THR A 140 8.74 -1.71 -1.29
CA THR A 140 8.18 -0.79 -0.30
C THR A 140 8.78 -1.01 1.08
N THR A 141 8.81 -2.27 1.54
CA THR A 141 9.36 -2.66 2.84
C THR A 141 10.86 -2.39 2.92
N CYS A 142 11.62 -2.75 1.87
CA CYS A 142 13.03 -2.43 1.78
C CYS A 142 13.29 -0.92 1.84
N ALA A 143 12.45 -0.12 1.19
CA ALA A 143 12.58 1.34 1.19
C ALA A 143 12.33 1.94 2.59
N PHE A 144 11.30 1.48 3.31
CA PHE A 144 11.09 1.91 4.70
C PHE A 144 12.22 1.45 5.64
N ALA A 145 12.71 0.22 5.49
CA ALA A 145 13.84 -0.27 6.26
C ALA A 145 15.12 0.54 6.01
N LEU A 146 15.41 0.87 4.74
CA LEU A 146 16.54 1.72 4.37
C LEU A 146 16.40 3.14 4.94
N SER A 147 15.19 3.70 4.94
CA SER A 147 14.93 4.98 5.58
C SER A 147 15.25 4.96 7.08
N LEU A 148 14.71 3.99 7.83
CA LEU A 148 14.97 3.84 9.26
C LEU A 148 16.45 3.59 9.58
N ARG A 149 17.15 2.82 8.73
CA ARG A 149 18.60 2.59 8.88
C ARG A 149 19.39 3.89 8.74
N ARG A 150 18.97 4.79 7.85
CA ARG A 150 19.63 6.08 7.59
C ARG A 150 19.18 7.20 8.54
N ALA A 151 18.03 7.03 9.20
CA ALA A 151 17.51 7.98 10.17
C ALA A 151 18.42 8.08 11.39
N THR A 152 18.50 9.30 11.92
CA THR A 152 19.24 9.60 13.15
C THR A 152 18.50 9.07 14.39
N PRO A 153 19.21 8.74 15.48
CA PRO A 153 18.59 8.37 16.74
C PRO A 153 17.63 9.44 17.27
#